data_AF-A0A932EGK2-F1
#
_entry.id   AF-A0A932EGK2-F1
#
_cell.length_a   1.000
_cell.length_b   1.000
_cell.length_c   1.000
_cell.angle_alpha   90.00
_cell.angle_beta   90.00
_cell.angle_gamma   90.00
#
_symmetry.space_group_name_H-M   'P 1'
#
loop_
_entity.id
_entity.type
_entity.pdbx_description
1 polymer ?
#
loop_
_entity_poly.entity_id
_entity_poly.type
_entity_poly.pdbx_seq_one_letter_code
_entity_poly.pdbx_strand_id
1 'polypeptide(L)'
;DHASFLCHGAPGFRIQSNYPDYRQYTWHTNRDTYDKIVFDDLKNNATLAAMLIYLASEDPERVPRDRALLPPNPQTGEPREWLGCRPARRSYEPPQ
;
A
#
# COMPACT_ATOMS: atom_id res chain seq x y z
N ASP A 1 -3.78 4.10 -2.16
CA ASP A 1 -5.22 3.94 -2.42
C ASP A 1 -5.84 2.76 -1.68
N HIS A 2 -5.25 1.55 -1.71
CA HIS A 2 -5.81 0.31 -1.14
C HIS A 2 -6.52 0.46 0.23
N ALA A 3 -6.05 1.34 1.11
CA ALA A 3 -6.64 1.59 2.43
C ALA A 3 -8.13 2.01 2.37
N SER A 4 -8.60 2.68 1.30
CA SER A 4 -10.02 3.02 1.16
C SER A 4 -10.90 1.78 1.04
N PHE A 5 -10.39 0.70 0.43
CA PHE A 5 -11.10 -0.57 0.29
C PHE A 5 -11.16 -1.33 1.62
N LEU A 6 -10.07 -1.31 2.39
CA LEU A 6 -10.00 -1.90 3.73
C LEU A 6 -11.08 -1.31 4.66
N CYS A 7 -11.42 -0.04 4.49
CA CYS A 7 -12.48 0.62 5.26
C CYS A 7 -13.90 0.12 4.98
N HIS A 8 -14.10 -0.55 3.85
CA HIS A 8 -15.37 -1.15 3.46
C HIS A 8 -15.32 -2.69 3.43
N GLY A 9 -14.33 -3.29 4.11
CA GLY A 9 -14.21 -4.75 4.25
C GLY A 9 -13.79 -5.46 2.96
N ALA A 10 -13.31 -4.73 1.96
CA ALA A 10 -12.72 -5.31 0.76
C ALA A 10 -11.21 -5.54 0.97
N PRO A 11 -10.67 -6.72 0.60
CA PRO A 11 -9.23 -6.97 0.64
C PRO A 11 -8.47 -5.94 -0.21
N GLY A 12 -7.35 -5.44 0.31
CA GLY A 12 -6.54 -4.44 -0.36
C GLY A 12 -5.07 -4.59 0.01
N PHE A 13 -4.20 -4.58 -0.99
CA PHE A 13 -2.77 -4.78 -0.82
C PHE A 13 -1.99 -3.56 -1.32
N ARG A 14 -0.92 -3.22 -0.62
CA ARG A 14 0.08 -2.26 -1.08
C ARG A 14 1.28 -3.04 -1.56
N ILE A 15 1.53 -3.03 -2.86
CA ILE A 15 2.78 -3.51 -3.45
C ILE A 15 3.70 -2.30 -3.57
N GLN A 16 4.91 -2.39 -3.02
CA GLN A 16 5.80 -1.25 -2.93
C GLN A 16 7.24 -1.67 -3.22
N SER A 17 7.87 -0.94 -4.15
CA SER A 17 9.30 -1.04 -4.45
C SER A 17 10.15 -0.39 -3.35
N ASN A 18 11.48 -0.42 -3.49
CA ASN A 18 12.40 0.21 -2.56
C ASN A 18 12.00 1.67 -2.25
N TYR A 19 11.75 1.96 -0.98
CA TYR A 19 11.13 3.21 -0.55
C TYR A 19 12.08 4.26 0.04
N PRO A 20 13.13 3.92 0.82
CA PRO A 20 14.02 4.91 1.41
C PRO A 20 14.56 5.93 0.40
N ASP A 21 15.12 5.47 -0.72
CA ASP A 21 15.71 6.37 -1.72
C ASP A 21 14.65 7.24 -2.39
N TYR A 22 13.53 6.64 -2.81
CA TYR A 22 12.40 7.38 -3.35
C TYR A 22 11.93 8.46 -2.36
N ARG A 23 11.65 8.09 -1.11
CA ARG A 23 11.04 8.96 -0.10
C ARG A 23 11.94 10.11 0.35
N GLN A 24 13.25 9.90 0.40
CA GLN A 24 14.21 10.88 0.92
C GLN A 24 14.87 11.72 -0.18
N TYR A 25 14.96 11.20 -1.41
CA TYR A 25 15.75 11.84 -2.45
C TYR A 25 14.92 12.40 -3.62
N THR A 26 13.95 11.63 -4.14
CA THR A 26 13.23 12.02 -5.38
C THR A 26 11.80 12.49 -5.13
N TRP A 27 11.12 11.95 -4.12
CA TRP A 27 9.69 12.13 -3.87
C TRP A 27 9.26 13.60 -3.83
N HIS A 28 8.26 13.94 -4.66
CA HIS A 28 7.70 15.29 -4.78
C HIS A 28 8.74 16.37 -5.14
N THR A 29 9.78 15.99 -5.91
CA THR A 29 10.75 16.94 -6.45
C THR A 29 10.80 16.86 -7.98
N ASN A 30 11.43 17.84 -8.60
CA ASN A 30 11.75 17.81 -10.03
C ASN A 30 12.82 16.77 -10.41
N ARG A 31 13.37 16.01 -9.45
CA ARG A 31 14.32 14.91 -9.69
C ARG A 31 13.62 13.56 -9.92
N ASP A 32 12.32 13.47 -9.68
CA ASP A 32 11.54 12.25 -9.89
C ASP A 32 11.26 12.05 -11.38
N THR A 33 12.30 11.62 -12.09
CA THR A 33 12.34 11.54 -13.56
C THR A 33 12.73 10.14 -14.02
N TYR A 34 12.52 9.87 -15.32
CA TYR A 34 12.71 8.55 -15.94
C TYR A 34 14.07 7.89 -15.65
N ASP A 35 15.13 8.67 -15.52
CA ASP A 35 16.49 8.17 -15.21
C ASP A 35 16.61 7.54 -13.82
N LYS A 36 15.64 7.74 -12.93
CA LYS A 36 15.60 7.12 -11.60
C LYS A 36 14.93 5.74 -11.59
N ILE A 37 14.36 5.31 -12.71
CA ILE A 37 13.75 3.98 -12.83
C ILE A 37 14.85 2.92 -12.86
N VAL A 38 14.81 2.01 -11.90
CA VAL A 38 15.59 0.77 -11.95
C VAL A 38 14.80 -0.25 -12.78
N PHE A 39 15.22 -0.46 -14.04
CA PHE A 39 14.45 -1.28 -14.98
C PHE A 39 14.29 -2.74 -14.58
N ASP A 40 15.27 -3.30 -13.88
CA ASP A 40 15.17 -4.68 -13.39
C ASP A 40 14.10 -4.79 -12.31
N ASP A 41 14.05 -3.85 -11.36
CA ASP A 41 12.97 -3.76 -10.37
C ASP A 41 11.62 -3.54 -11.04
N LEU A 42 11.54 -2.68 -12.06
CA LEU A 42 10.28 -2.44 -12.79
C LEU A 42 9.75 -3.73 -13.42
N LYS A 43 10.60 -4.47 -14.13
CA LYS A 43 10.22 -5.74 -14.77
C LYS A 43 9.82 -6.80 -13.74
N ASN A 44 10.59 -6.93 -12.67
CA ASN A 44 10.32 -7.89 -11.61
C ASN A 44 8.99 -7.57 -10.90
N ASN A 45 8.77 -6.31 -10.54
CA ASN A 45 7.54 -5.87 -9.87
C ASN A 45 6.32 -6.03 -10.78
N ALA A 46 6.43 -5.69 -12.07
CA ALA A 46 5.36 -5.88 -13.04
C ALA A 46 5.01 -7.37 -13.21
N THR A 47 6.02 -8.23 -13.28
CA THR A 47 5.83 -9.68 -13.39
C THR A 47 5.15 -10.24 -12.15
N LEU A 48 5.61 -9.87 -10.95
CA LEU A 48 5.00 -10.29 -9.69
C LEU A 48 3.53 -9.84 -9.59
N ALA A 49 3.25 -8.59 -9.91
CA ALA A 49 1.88 -8.06 -9.90
C ALA A 49 0.99 -8.81 -10.90
N ALA A 50 1.47 -9.08 -12.12
CA ALA A 50 0.74 -9.84 -13.13
C ALA A 50 0.43 -11.27 -12.67
N MET A 51 1.41 -11.97 -12.08
CA MET A 51 1.21 -13.30 -11.52
C MET A 51 0.17 -13.29 -10.40
N LEU A 52 0.24 -12.33 -9.46
CA LEU A 52 -0.72 -12.19 -8.37
C LEU A 52 -2.14 -11.96 -8.90
N ILE A 53 -2.29 -11.06 -9.88
CA ILE A 53 -3.60 -10.73 -10.46
C ILE A 53 -4.16 -11.93 -11.21
N TYR A 54 -3.33 -12.65 -11.98
CA TYR A 54 -3.74 -13.86 -12.68
C TYR A 54 -4.21 -14.93 -11.69
N LEU A 55 -3.43 -15.23 -10.66
CA LEU A 55 -3.83 -16.21 -9.65
C LEU A 55 -5.12 -15.79 -8.94
N ALA A 56 -5.29 -14.50 -8.62
CA ALA A 56 -6.52 -13.99 -8.02
C ALA A 56 -7.73 -14.01 -8.98
N SER A 57 -7.53 -13.92 -10.31
CA SER A 57 -8.62 -14.01 -11.29
C SER A 57 -9.09 -15.44 -11.51
N GLU A 58 -8.16 -16.40 -11.42
CA GLU A 58 -8.44 -17.82 -11.62
C GLU A 58 -8.82 -18.56 -10.31
N ASP A 59 -8.73 -17.90 -9.15
CA ASP A 59 -9.07 -18.50 -7.86
C ASP A 59 -10.60 -18.74 -7.77
N PRO A 60 -11.06 -19.99 -7.62
CA PRO A 60 -12.49 -20.28 -7.42
C PRO A 60 -13.00 -19.75 -6.08
N GLU A 61 -12.11 -19.50 -5.11
CA GLU A 61 -12.43 -19.00 -3.79
C GLU A 61 -12.08 -17.52 -3.65
N ARG A 62 -12.89 -16.78 -2.89
CA ARG A 62 -12.64 -15.36 -2.62
C ARG A 62 -11.71 -15.26 -1.42
N VAL A 63 -10.76 -14.33 -1.49
CA VAL A 63 -9.97 -13.92 -0.32
C VAL A 63 -10.91 -13.54 0.83
N PRO A 64 -10.69 -14.06 2.05
CA PRO A 64 -11.51 -13.74 3.21
C PRO A 64 -11.54 -12.23 3.51
N ARG A 65 -12.66 -11.75 4.05
CA ARG A 65 -12.90 -10.33 4.35
C ARG A 65 -12.72 -9.98 5.82
N ASP A 66 -12.54 -10.98 6.67
CA ASP A 66 -12.18 -10.79 8.06
C ASP A 66 -10.80 -10.16 8.17
N ARG A 67 -10.62 -9.38 9.24
CA ARG A 67 -9.38 -8.66 9.48
C ARG A 67 -8.37 -9.60 10.13
N ALA A 68 -7.16 -9.65 9.56
CA ALA A 68 -6.07 -10.38 10.19
C ALA A 68 -5.73 -9.81 11.59
N LEU A 69 -5.31 -10.69 12.49
CA LEU A 69 -4.74 -10.29 13.77
C LEU A 69 -3.38 -9.64 13.52
N LEU A 70 -3.25 -8.36 13.86
CA LEU A 70 -2.00 -7.64 13.66
C LEU A 70 -0.99 -8.04 14.75
N PRO A 71 0.30 -8.19 14.41
CA PRO A 71 1.33 -8.44 15.41
C PRO A 71 1.36 -7.29 16.43
N PRO A 72 1.70 -7.58 17.70
CA PRO A 72 1.80 -6.53 18.72
C PRO A 72 2.84 -5.48 18.33
N ASN A 73 2.70 -4.28 18.88
CA ASN A 73 3.65 -3.20 18.64
C ASN A 73 5.03 -3.61 19.16
N PRO A 74 6.09 -3.63 18.33
CA PRO A 74 7.43 -4.01 18.79
C PRO A 74 8.00 -3.14 19.91
N GLN A 75 7.53 -1.90 20.05
CA GLN A 75 8.00 -0.96 21.07
C GLN A 75 7.21 -1.04 22.38
N THR A 76 5.92 -1.35 22.32
CA THR A 76 5.02 -1.30 23.50
C THR A 76 4.45 -2.64 23.90
N GLY A 77 4.53 -3.68 23.06
CA GLY A 77 3.93 -5.00 23.30
C GLY A 77 2.41 -5.05 23.16
N GLU A 78 1.74 -3.90 23.07
CA GLU A 78 0.28 -3.80 22.98
C GLU A 78 -0.27 -4.28 21.62
N PRO A 79 -1.49 -4.84 21.58
CA PRO A 79 -2.17 -5.18 20.34
C PRO A 79 -2.26 -3.99 19.38
N ARG A 80 -1.89 -4.21 18.12
CA ARG A 80 -2.06 -3.18 17.09
C ARG A 80 -3.50 -3.18 16.59
N GLU A 81 -4.09 -2.00 16.53
CA GLU A 81 -5.37 -1.80 15.88
C GLU A 81 -5.20 -1.57 14.38
N TRP A 82 -6.24 -1.94 13.64
CA TRP A 82 -6.35 -1.61 12.22
C TRP A 82 -6.49 -0.10 12.01
N LEU A 83 -6.11 0.37 10.83
CA LEU A 83 -6.24 1.77 10.43
C LEU A 83 -7.66 2.30 10.71
N GLY A 84 -7.73 3.45 11.38
CA GLY A 84 -8.99 4.15 11.59
C GLY A 84 -9.55 4.69 10.26
N CYS A 85 -10.81 4.38 10.00
CA CYS A 85 -11.52 4.84 8.81
C CYS A 85 -12.23 6.15 9.11
N ARG A 86 -11.92 7.19 8.34
CA ARG A 86 -12.52 8.52 8.48
C ARG A 86 -13.08 9.02 7.15
N PRO A 87 -14.15 9.84 7.17
CA PRO A 87 -14.63 10.52 5.98
C PRO A 87 -13.51 11.35 5.33
N ALA A 88 -13.54 11.44 4.00
CA ALA A 88 -12.60 12.28 3.27
C ALA A 88 -12.79 13.76 3.66
N ARG A 89 -11.67 14.47 3.87
CA ARG A 89 -11.69 15.92 4.10
C ARG A 89 -12.10 16.60 2.78
N ARG A 90 -13.26 17.24 2.77
CA ARG A 90 -13.84 17.90 1.57
C ARG A 90 -13.55 19.40 1.48
N SER A 91 -12.91 19.96 2.49
CA SER A 91 -12.54 21.37 2.58
C SER A 91 -11.10 21.50 3.07
N TYR A 92 -10.44 22.57 2.63
CA TYR A 92 -9.16 22.98 3.17
C TYR A 92 -9.39 23.92 4.36
N GLU A 93 -8.73 23.67 5.48
CA GLU A 93 -8.56 24.69 6.54
C GLU A 93 -7.06 24.99 6.65
N PRO A 94 -6.68 26.28 6.69
CA PRO A 94 -5.30 26.67 6.91
C PRO A 94 -4.79 26.14 8.26
N PRO A 95 -3.50 25.81 8.38
CA PRO A 95 -2.87 25.53 9.67
C PRO A 95 -3.04 26.72 10.62
N GLN A 96 -3.23 26.44 11.92
CA GLN A 96 -3.14 27.43 12.99
C GLN A 96 -1.67 27.80 13.27
#